data_AF-A0A072TQ80-F1
#
_entry.id   AF-A0A072TQ80-F1
#
_cell.length_a   1.000
_cell.length_b   1.000
_cell.length_c   1.000
_cell.angle_alpha   90.00
_cell.angle_beta   90.00
_cell.angle_gamma   90.00
#
_symmetry.space_group_name_H-M   'P 1'
#
loop_
_entity.id
_entity.type
_entity.pdbx_description
1 polymer ?
#
loop_
_entity_poly.entity_id
_entity_poly.type
_entity_poly.pdbx_seq_one_letter_code
_entity_poly.pdbx_strand_id
1 'polypeptide(L)'
;MKNEKKGIVVALAIYSANVFAASGSVSVTETGVQPASSITSDQAVIVGAGDVLAGTGGTSVGYASVTMNYGTAFGYLANAGTNAVAIGAYSSAGIGGTALGFGAEVGDNNNGVALGNGANAWFALNSVALGANTTAVRDNEVAVGGRTIGQVGAATANDQATNFQQVNSIAASTLSSAKSYADSAVSTLNTSLRGYTDSVASNTLSSAQSFASTQANMALSSANTYTNNAIAGLSIPSGGITQAQLDAAVSSAISTSQNYTNTAISGLAPGGAPQSYVDAKDASTLSSANDYTDQKKAEAVSESKTYTDTKATQTLKSANDYSDQVGSNTLIAANQFTTSEISKLNLNGASEQYVNNAVAQGVAQANGYTDQKFDQAKKYSYSAAAIGMASSSLVFNPNLARQVAIGASTVNGQQAVAIGVAVNLGRMSQVNVKGAYASGMGGASVGYTMGF
;
A
#
# COMPACT_ATOMS: atom_id res chain seq x y z
N MET A 1 -57.84 79.41 -26.36
CA MET A 1 -56.46 78.88 -26.30
C MET A 1 -56.09 78.65 -24.83
N LYS A 2 -56.13 77.41 -24.36
CA LYS A 2 -55.52 77.01 -23.07
C LYS A 2 -54.60 75.83 -23.38
N ASN A 3 -53.30 76.09 -23.27
CA ASN A 3 -52.23 75.11 -23.38
C ASN A 3 -52.18 74.30 -22.09
N GLU A 4 -52.54 73.02 -22.14
CA GLU A 4 -52.20 72.07 -21.08
C GLU A 4 -50.98 71.27 -21.52
N LYS A 5 -49.82 71.61 -20.93
CA LYS A 5 -48.61 70.81 -21.01
C LYS A 5 -48.86 69.48 -20.29
N LYS A 6 -49.01 68.39 -21.03
CA LYS A 6 -48.97 67.03 -20.49
C LYS A 6 -47.51 66.69 -20.15
N GLY A 7 -47.13 66.85 -18.88
CA GLY A 7 -45.89 66.32 -18.36
C GLY A 7 -45.96 64.79 -18.31
N ILE A 8 -45.07 64.11 -19.02
CA ILE A 8 -44.87 62.67 -18.88
C ILE A 8 -44.05 62.47 -17.59
N VAL A 9 -44.69 61.91 -16.57
CA VAL A 9 -43.99 61.41 -15.38
C VAL A 9 -43.52 60.00 -15.71
N VAL A 10 -42.23 59.84 -16.01
CA VAL A 10 -41.60 58.52 -16.08
C VAL A 10 -41.34 58.06 -14.65
N ALA A 11 -42.22 57.19 -14.13
CA ALA A 11 -41.95 56.48 -12.89
C ALA A 11 -40.92 55.37 -13.18
N LEU A 12 -39.65 55.64 -12.86
CA LEU A 12 -38.62 54.60 -12.85
C LEU A 12 -38.78 53.79 -11.56
N ALA A 13 -39.43 52.64 -11.65
CA ALA A 13 -39.49 51.70 -10.53
C ALA A 13 -38.12 51.01 -10.36
N ILE A 14 -37.29 51.56 -9.48
CA ILE A 14 -36.08 50.88 -9.01
C ILE A 14 -36.55 49.80 -8.02
N TYR A 15 -36.56 48.54 -8.46
CA TYR A 15 -36.73 47.38 -7.58
C TYR A 15 -35.45 47.20 -6.75
N SER A 16 -35.32 47.95 -5.65
CA SER A 16 -34.31 47.66 -4.63
C SER A 16 -34.88 46.62 -3.66
N ALA A 17 -34.64 45.33 -3.93
CA ALA A 17 -34.95 44.27 -3.00
C ALA A 17 -33.84 44.20 -1.94
N ASN A 18 -34.04 44.85 -0.80
CA ASN A 18 -33.28 44.55 0.41
C ASN A 18 -33.84 43.24 0.99
N VAL A 19 -33.18 42.11 0.71
CA VAL A 19 -33.56 40.80 1.26
C VAL A 19 -32.59 40.43 2.38
N PHE A 20 -32.91 40.86 3.60
CA PHE A 20 -32.39 40.22 4.81
C PHE A 20 -33.43 39.21 5.26
N ALA A 21 -33.21 37.93 4.91
CA ALA A 21 -34.03 36.84 5.44
C ALA A 21 -33.59 36.52 6.88
N ALA A 22 -34.49 36.74 7.84
CA ALA A 22 -34.39 36.13 9.15
C ALA A 22 -34.79 34.64 9.04
N SER A 23 -33.90 33.75 9.49
CA SER A 23 -34.05 32.28 9.54
C SER A 23 -34.41 31.59 8.22
N GLY A 24 -33.39 31.31 7.39
CA GLY A 24 -33.15 29.92 7.02
C GLY A 24 -33.12 29.48 5.55
N SER A 25 -33.15 30.35 4.53
CA SER A 25 -32.77 30.00 3.13
C SER A 25 -32.79 31.22 2.20
N VAL A 26 -31.88 31.30 1.21
CA VAL A 26 -31.86 32.37 0.18
C VAL A 26 -31.73 31.75 -1.21
N SER A 27 -32.66 32.09 -2.12
CA SER A 27 -32.61 31.70 -3.54
C SER A 27 -32.42 32.94 -4.43
N VAL A 28 -31.39 32.97 -5.27
CA VAL A 28 -31.19 34.00 -6.29
C VAL A 28 -31.13 33.34 -7.65
N THR A 29 -32.13 33.59 -8.50
CA THR A 29 -32.25 33.01 -9.85
C THR A 29 -32.12 34.09 -10.93
N GLU A 30 -32.05 33.71 -12.21
CA GLU A 30 -32.12 34.63 -13.36
C GLU A 30 -33.35 35.56 -13.36
N THR A 31 -34.40 35.20 -12.62
CA THR A 31 -35.63 35.99 -12.48
C THR A 31 -35.67 36.89 -11.24
N GLY A 32 -34.59 36.91 -10.45
CA GLY A 32 -34.47 37.70 -9.23
C GLY A 32 -34.31 36.85 -7.95
N VAL A 33 -34.31 37.52 -6.80
CA VAL A 33 -34.26 36.89 -5.47
C VAL A 33 -35.64 36.35 -5.14
N GLN A 34 -35.77 35.02 -5.02
CA GLN A 34 -37.01 34.37 -4.65
C GLN A 34 -37.03 34.13 -3.12
N PRO A 35 -38.17 34.35 -2.44
CA PRO A 35 -38.30 34.04 -1.03
C PRO A 35 -38.18 32.53 -0.77
N ALA A 36 -37.80 32.18 0.47
CA ALA A 36 -37.46 30.84 0.95
C ALA A 36 -38.48 29.71 0.65
N SER A 37 -39.71 30.03 0.25
CA SER A 37 -40.76 29.04 -0.06
C SER A 37 -40.47 28.13 -1.26
N SER A 38 -39.43 28.42 -2.06
CA SER A 38 -38.97 27.58 -3.17
C SER A 38 -37.82 26.64 -2.81
N ILE A 39 -37.24 26.78 -1.60
CA ILE A 39 -36.14 25.96 -1.11
C ILE A 39 -36.72 24.95 -0.11
N THR A 40 -36.65 23.66 -0.44
CA THR A 40 -37.22 22.57 0.37
C THR A 40 -36.36 22.17 1.57
N SER A 41 -35.15 22.73 1.69
CA SER A 41 -34.10 22.33 2.64
C SER A 41 -33.79 23.43 3.66
N ASP A 42 -33.74 23.09 4.94
CA ASP A 42 -33.41 24.03 6.02
C ASP A 42 -31.96 24.55 5.88
N GLN A 43 -31.75 25.84 6.16
CA GLN A 43 -30.43 26.52 6.15
C GLN A 43 -29.64 26.47 4.83
N ALA A 44 -30.31 26.32 3.69
CA ALA A 44 -29.64 26.23 2.39
C ALA A 44 -29.44 27.59 1.70
N VAL A 45 -28.36 27.74 0.94
CA VAL A 45 -28.09 28.90 0.09
C VAL A 45 -28.00 28.45 -1.36
N ILE A 46 -28.83 29.03 -2.23
CA ILE A 46 -28.89 28.72 -3.66
C ILE A 46 -28.75 30.03 -4.45
N VAL A 47 -27.72 30.10 -5.30
CA VAL A 47 -27.47 31.28 -6.16
C VAL A 47 -27.08 30.79 -7.56
N GLY A 48 -27.98 30.88 -8.53
CA GLY A 48 -27.73 30.40 -9.88
C GLY A 48 -29.00 30.08 -10.65
N ALA A 49 -28.83 29.65 -11.90
CA ALA A 49 -29.91 29.21 -12.78
C ALA A 49 -29.73 27.75 -13.20
N GLY A 50 -30.78 27.14 -13.75
CA GLY A 50 -30.83 25.70 -14.01
C GLY A 50 -31.26 24.89 -12.78
N ASP A 51 -31.02 23.57 -12.80
CA ASP A 51 -31.40 22.63 -11.73
C ASP A 51 -30.45 22.75 -10.51
N VAL A 52 -30.43 23.93 -9.90
CA VAL A 52 -29.60 24.20 -8.72
C VAL A 52 -30.27 23.61 -7.49
N LEU A 53 -29.57 22.70 -6.82
CA LEU A 53 -30.07 22.02 -5.62
C LEU A 53 -29.06 22.20 -4.48
N ALA A 54 -29.58 22.42 -3.28
CA ALA A 54 -28.81 22.40 -2.05
C ALA A 54 -29.58 21.54 -1.03
N GLY A 55 -28.88 20.62 -0.36
CA GLY A 55 -29.41 19.90 0.78
C GLY A 55 -29.47 20.78 2.03
N THR A 56 -29.90 20.21 3.15
CA THR A 56 -29.95 20.90 4.44
C THR A 56 -28.57 21.45 4.82
N GLY A 57 -28.48 22.75 5.14
CA GLY A 57 -27.22 23.44 5.46
C GLY A 57 -26.25 23.57 4.29
N GLY A 58 -26.64 23.21 3.07
CA GLY A 58 -25.79 23.24 1.88
C GLY A 58 -25.73 24.62 1.22
N THR A 59 -24.61 24.93 0.58
CA THR A 59 -24.45 26.13 -0.26
C THR A 59 -24.18 25.72 -1.70
N SER A 60 -24.97 26.21 -2.65
CA SER A 60 -24.83 25.96 -4.08
C SER A 60 -24.84 27.27 -4.86
N VAL A 61 -23.72 27.61 -5.50
CA VAL A 61 -23.54 28.86 -6.24
C VAL A 61 -23.01 28.58 -7.64
N GLY A 62 -23.83 28.75 -8.67
CA GLY A 62 -23.46 28.50 -10.05
C GLY A 62 -24.62 27.96 -10.89
N TYR A 63 -24.48 28.01 -12.21
CA TYR A 63 -25.45 27.39 -13.09
C TYR A 63 -25.41 25.85 -12.92
N ALA A 64 -26.57 25.26 -12.65
CA ALA A 64 -26.77 23.82 -12.45
C ALA A 64 -25.77 23.17 -11.45
N SER A 65 -25.36 23.92 -10.41
CA SER A 65 -24.56 23.36 -9.33
C SER A 65 -25.43 22.56 -8.35
N VAL A 66 -24.91 21.47 -7.84
CA VAL A 66 -25.63 20.56 -6.94
C VAL A 66 -24.84 20.40 -5.65
N THR A 67 -25.52 20.52 -4.52
CA THR A 67 -24.94 20.36 -3.20
C THR A 67 -25.84 19.47 -2.36
N MET A 68 -25.29 18.46 -1.70
CA MET A 68 -26.02 17.63 -0.73
C MET A 68 -26.00 18.30 0.67
N ASN A 69 -26.36 17.56 1.73
CA ASN A 69 -26.41 18.12 3.08
C ASN A 69 -25.04 18.61 3.55
N TYR A 70 -24.99 19.83 4.09
CA TYR A 70 -23.79 20.50 4.61
C TYR A 70 -22.62 20.60 3.61
N GLY A 71 -22.89 20.42 2.31
CA GLY A 71 -21.89 20.60 1.26
C GLY A 71 -21.71 22.06 0.85
N THR A 72 -20.70 22.33 0.04
CA THR A 72 -20.50 23.64 -0.62
C THR A 72 -20.08 23.41 -2.06
N ALA A 73 -20.91 23.86 -3.02
CA ALA A 73 -20.58 23.89 -4.44
C ALA A 73 -20.51 25.32 -4.95
N PHE A 74 -19.43 25.67 -5.67
CA PHE A 74 -19.24 26.97 -6.30
C PHE A 74 -18.67 26.80 -7.72
N GLY A 75 -19.47 27.11 -8.74
CA GLY A 75 -19.06 27.04 -10.14
C GLY A 75 -20.13 26.44 -11.06
N TYR A 76 -19.96 26.64 -12.37
CA TYR A 76 -20.80 25.99 -13.40
C TYR A 76 -20.70 24.45 -13.27
N LEU A 77 -21.83 23.77 -13.09
CA LEU A 77 -21.89 22.31 -12.89
C LEU A 77 -20.97 21.78 -11.77
N ALA A 78 -20.75 22.56 -10.71
CA ALA A 78 -20.03 22.07 -9.53
C ALA A 78 -20.94 21.13 -8.71
N ASN A 79 -20.44 19.96 -8.31
CA ASN A 79 -21.19 18.97 -7.54
C ASN A 79 -20.48 18.66 -6.21
N ALA A 80 -21.13 18.93 -5.09
CA ALA A 80 -20.65 18.59 -3.75
C ALA A 80 -21.59 17.60 -3.07
N GLY A 81 -21.07 16.43 -2.71
CA GLY A 81 -21.71 15.46 -1.84
C GLY A 81 -21.89 15.94 -0.39
N THR A 82 -22.35 15.04 0.47
CA THR A 82 -22.59 15.36 1.88
C THR A 82 -21.28 15.73 2.58
N ASN A 83 -21.26 16.83 3.32
CA ASN A 83 -20.06 17.37 3.97
C ASN A 83 -18.87 17.61 3.01
N ALA A 84 -19.13 17.83 1.72
CA ALA A 84 -18.09 17.98 0.70
C ALA A 84 -17.93 19.43 0.23
N VAL A 85 -16.79 19.74 -0.38
CA VAL A 85 -16.52 21.07 -0.96
C VAL A 85 -16.10 20.89 -2.43
N ALA A 86 -16.83 21.49 -3.36
CA ALA A 86 -16.53 21.50 -4.79
C ALA A 86 -16.48 22.96 -5.30
N ILE A 87 -15.30 23.45 -5.64
CA ILE A 87 -15.11 24.82 -6.13
C ILE A 87 -14.37 24.80 -7.47
N GLY A 88 -14.98 25.38 -8.48
CA GLY A 88 -14.51 25.38 -9.87
C GLY A 88 -15.56 24.78 -10.80
N ALA A 89 -15.59 25.26 -12.04
CA ALA A 89 -16.51 24.70 -13.03
C ALA A 89 -16.19 23.22 -13.28
N TYR A 90 -17.23 22.37 -13.35
CA TYR A 90 -17.13 20.92 -13.45
C TYR A 90 -16.37 20.24 -12.29
N SER A 91 -16.18 20.91 -11.16
CA SER A 91 -15.63 20.25 -9.97
C SER A 91 -16.64 19.27 -9.37
N SER A 92 -16.17 18.10 -8.93
CA SER A 92 -17.00 17.07 -8.30
C SER A 92 -16.32 16.55 -7.05
N ALA A 93 -16.97 16.69 -5.90
CA ALA A 93 -16.48 16.14 -4.64
C ALA A 93 -17.51 15.18 -4.04
N GLY A 94 -17.17 13.90 -3.96
CA GLY A 94 -17.95 12.90 -3.22
C GLY A 94 -18.00 13.16 -1.71
N ILE A 95 -18.70 12.31 -0.96
CA ILE A 95 -18.94 12.49 0.49
C ILE A 95 -17.63 12.76 1.26
N GLY A 96 -17.61 13.87 2.01
CA GLY A 96 -16.46 14.31 2.81
C GLY A 96 -15.21 14.72 2.01
N GLY A 97 -15.33 14.82 0.67
CA GLY A 97 -14.23 15.19 -0.22
C GLY A 97 -14.06 16.70 -0.40
N THR A 98 -12.90 17.11 -0.88
CA THR A 98 -12.62 18.51 -1.26
C THR A 98 -12.03 18.58 -2.66
N ALA A 99 -12.77 19.14 -3.62
CA ALA A 99 -12.34 19.36 -5.00
C ALA A 99 -12.24 20.86 -5.29
N LEU A 100 -11.04 21.35 -5.60
CA LEU A 100 -10.75 22.77 -5.84
C LEU A 100 -10.01 22.92 -7.17
N GLY A 101 -10.69 23.44 -8.19
CA GLY A 101 -10.17 23.65 -9.53
C GLY A 101 -11.18 23.26 -10.61
N PHE A 102 -11.01 23.79 -11.83
CA PHE A 102 -11.82 23.36 -12.97
C PHE A 102 -11.61 21.86 -13.21
N GLY A 103 -12.68 21.08 -13.24
CA GLY A 103 -12.63 19.62 -13.43
C GLY A 103 -11.87 18.86 -12.33
N ALA A 104 -11.74 19.43 -11.12
CA ALA A 104 -11.19 18.69 -9.99
C ALA A 104 -12.18 17.64 -9.50
N GLU A 105 -11.72 16.42 -9.24
CA GLU A 105 -12.58 15.26 -8.98
C GLU A 105 -12.14 14.48 -7.74
N VAL A 106 -13.07 14.24 -6.82
CA VAL A 106 -12.93 13.32 -5.68
C VAL A 106 -14.10 12.34 -5.73
N GLY A 107 -13.78 11.04 -5.64
CA GLY A 107 -14.75 9.96 -5.76
C GLY A 107 -15.69 9.85 -4.56
N ASP A 108 -16.76 9.10 -4.73
CA ASP A 108 -17.78 8.89 -3.70
C ASP A 108 -17.20 8.13 -2.50
N ASN A 109 -17.46 8.65 -1.29
CA ASN A 109 -16.97 8.10 -0.01
C ASN A 109 -15.45 8.01 0.13
N ASN A 110 -14.69 8.84 -0.59
CA ASN A 110 -13.22 8.74 -0.56
C ASN A 110 -12.51 9.60 0.48
N ASN A 111 -13.19 10.58 1.11
CA ASN A 111 -12.54 11.57 1.97
C ASN A 111 -11.27 12.20 1.34
N GLY A 112 -11.21 12.25 0.00
CA GLY A 112 -10.04 12.69 -0.75
C GLY A 112 -9.99 14.21 -0.95
N VAL A 113 -8.81 14.70 -1.33
CA VAL A 113 -8.59 16.12 -1.65
C VAL A 113 -7.99 16.25 -3.05
N ALA A 114 -8.70 16.89 -3.97
CA ALA A 114 -8.19 17.24 -5.28
C ALA A 114 -7.99 18.75 -5.36
N LEU A 115 -6.74 19.21 -5.44
CA LEU A 115 -6.39 20.63 -5.48
C LEU A 115 -5.62 20.96 -6.76
N GLY A 116 -6.33 21.49 -7.76
CA GLY A 116 -5.79 21.90 -9.05
C GLY A 116 -6.75 21.63 -10.21
N ASN A 117 -6.54 22.32 -11.33
CA ASN A 117 -7.29 22.04 -12.56
C ASN A 117 -7.06 20.59 -13.01
N GLY A 118 -8.12 19.81 -13.15
CA GLY A 118 -8.04 18.39 -13.53
C GLY A 118 -7.34 17.49 -12.49
N ALA A 119 -7.21 17.94 -11.23
CA ALA A 119 -6.70 17.07 -10.17
C ALA A 119 -7.75 15.98 -9.87
N ASN A 120 -7.31 14.72 -9.72
CA ASN A 120 -8.19 13.57 -9.58
C ASN A 120 -7.75 12.69 -8.39
N ALA A 121 -8.60 12.59 -7.38
CA ALA A 121 -8.50 11.68 -6.24
C ALA A 121 -9.69 10.70 -6.22
N TRP A 122 -10.14 10.28 -7.42
CA TRP A 122 -11.34 9.46 -7.58
C TRP A 122 -11.17 8.00 -7.15
N PHE A 123 -9.98 7.44 -7.30
CA PHE A 123 -9.76 6.00 -7.10
C PHE A 123 -9.06 5.64 -5.79
N ALA A 124 -8.56 6.64 -5.06
CA ALA A 124 -7.70 6.45 -3.91
C ALA A 124 -8.35 7.03 -2.64
N LEU A 125 -8.62 6.16 -1.66
CA LEU A 125 -9.22 6.52 -0.37
C LEU A 125 -8.25 7.36 0.47
N ASN A 126 -8.76 8.38 1.16
CA ASN A 126 -7.98 9.21 2.08
C ASN A 126 -6.69 9.77 1.45
N SER A 127 -6.78 10.22 0.19
CA SER A 127 -5.64 10.66 -0.60
C SER A 127 -5.74 12.12 -1.02
N VAL A 128 -4.60 12.72 -1.37
CA VAL A 128 -4.49 14.11 -1.85
C VAL A 128 -3.86 14.14 -3.23
N ALA A 129 -4.58 14.59 -4.24
CA ALA A 129 -4.05 14.96 -5.55
C ALA A 129 -3.72 16.46 -5.56
N LEU A 130 -2.44 16.81 -5.46
CA LEU A 130 -1.94 18.18 -5.36
C LEU A 130 -1.33 18.66 -6.68
N GLY A 131 -1.88 19.73 -7.22
CA GLY A 131 -1.48 20.38 -8.47
C GLY A 131 -2.35 19.98 -9.67
N ALA A 132 -2.29 20.81 -10.72
CA ALA A 132 -3.06 20.57 -11.94
C ALA A 132 -2.69 19.25 -12.63
N ASN A 133 -3.69 18.51 -13.12
CA ASN A 133 -3.55 17.22 -13.79
C ASN A 133 -2.78 16.18 -12.97
N THR A 134 -2.88 16.25 -11.64
CA THR A 134 -2.33 15.24 -10.74
C THR A 134 -3.39 14.18 -10.45
N THR A 135 -3.02 12.91 -10.49
CA THR A 135 -3.88 11.79 -10.09
C THR A 135 -3.28 11.09 -8.88
N ALA A 136 -4.06 10.94 -7.81
CA ALA A 136 -3.72 10.05 -6.71
C ALA A 136 -4.12 8.61 -7.09
N VAL A 137 -3.18 7.66 -6.97
CA VAL A 137 -3.36 6.29 -7.46
C VAL A 137 -3.32 5.25 -6.35
N ARG A 138 -2.96 5.65 -5.12
CA ARG A 138 -2.92 4.78 -3.94
C ARG A 138 -3.65 5.42 -2.77
N ASP A 139 -4.31 4.59 -1.96
CA ASP A 139 -4.89 5.02 -0.70
C ASP A 139 -3.82 5.61 0.23
N ASN A 140 -4.20 6.61 1.04
CA ASN A 140 -3.31 7.27 2.01
C ASN A 140 -2.05 7.92 1.37
N GLU A 141 -2.15 8.39 0.13
CA GLU A 141 -1.08 9.05 -0.62
C GLU A 141 -1.29 10.57 -0.71
N VAL A 142 -0.19 11.35 -0.74
CA VAL A 142 -0.17 12.71 -1.29
C VAL A 142 0.57 12.68 -2.63
N ALA A 143 -0.18 12.70 -3.72
CA ALA A 143 0.34 12.75 -5.08
C ALA A 143 0.64 14.20 -5.48
N VAL A 144 1.82 14.46 -6.03
CA VAL A 144 2.21 15.78 -6.58
C VAL A 144 2.49 15.75 -8.09
N GLY A 145 2.32 14.58 -8.72
CA GLY A 145 2.70 14.34 -10.11
C GLY A 145 4.21 14.39 -10.33
N GLY A 146 4.65 14.74 -11.55
CA GLY A 146 6.07 14.86 -11.91
C GLY A 146 6.76 16.15 -11.44
N ARG A 147 6.36 16.70 -10.28
CA ARG A 147 6.86 17.99 -9.78
C ARG A 147 8.04 17.83 -8.84
N THR A 148 8.88 18.85 -8.78
CA THR A 148 9.91 18.99 -7.75
C THR A 148 9.30 19.51 -6.44
N ILE A 149 9.64 18.89 -5.31
CA ILE A 149 9.28 19.38 -3.98
C ILE A 149 10.46 20.17 -3.43
N GLY A 150 10.34 21.50 -3.43
CA GLY A 150 11.37 22.41 -2.93
C GLY A 150 11.20 22.77 -1.45
N GLN A 151 12.18 23.49 -0.89
CA GLN A 151 12.16 23.99 0.50
C GLN A 151 11.98 22.91 1.58
N VAL A 152 12.42 21.68 1.30
CA VAL A 152 12.42 20.58 2.26
C VAL A 152 13.54 20.79 3.28
N GLY A 153 13.16 21.05 4.53
CA GLY A 153 14.08 21.15 5.66
C GLY A 153 14.86 19.86 5.90
N ALA A 154 15.88 19.91 6.77
CA ALA A 154 16.61 18.71 7.12
C ALA A 154 15.73 17.77 7.97
N ALA A 155 15.62 16.51 7.55
CA ALA A 155 14.95 15.47 8.34
C ALA A 155 15.70 15.19 9.65
N THR A 156 14.95 15.10 10.74
CA THR A 156 15.35 14.81 12.13
C THR A 156 14.60 13.62 12.75
N ALA A 157 13.56 13.11 12.08
CA ALA A 157 12.76 11.96 12.49
C ALA A 157 12.55 10.99 11.31
N ASN A 158 12.18 9.75 11.62
CA ASN A 158 12.09 8.65 10.64
C ASN A 158 10.99 8.83 9.58
N ASP A 159 9.99 9.67 9.86
CA ASP A 159 8.83 9.94 9.02
C ASP A 159 8.93 11.27 8.25
N GLN A 160 10.10 11.92 8.29
CA GLN A 160 10.35 13.18 7.59
C GLN A 160 11.02 12.96 6.22
N ALA A 161 10.64 13.79 5.23
CA ALA A 161 11.29 13.78 3.93
C ALA A 161 12.75 14.25 4.02
N THR A 162 13.67 13.51 3.41
CA THR A 162 15.10 13.85 3.36
C THR A 162 15.39 14.75 2.15
N ASN A 163 16.16 15.81 2.34
CA ASN A 163 16.55 16.70 1.23
C ASN A 163 17.84 16.25 0.53
N PHE A 164 18.10 16.79 -0.68
CA PHE A 164 19.25 16.40 -1.51
C PHE A 164 20.61 16.64 -0.82
N GLN A 165 20.73 17.72 -0.03
CA GLN A 165 21.96 18.03 0.71
C GLN A 165 22.27 16.96 1.77
N GLN A 166 21.25 16.46 2.49
CA GLN A 166 21.42 15.38 3.46
C GLN A 166 21.89 14.10 2.76
N VAL A 167 21.29 13.74 1.61
CA VAL A 167 21.70 12.56 0.83
C VAL A 167 23.16 12.68 0.38
N ASN A 168 23.56 13.83 -0.18
CA ASN A 168 24.95 14.07 -0.58
C ASN A 168 25.92 14.03 0.60
N SER A 169 25.52 14.54 1.77
CA SER A 169 26.34 14.52 2.97
C SER A 169 26.54 13.11 3.50
N ILE A 170 25.49 12.29 3.51
CA ILE A 170 25.55 10.87 3.87
C ILE A 170 26.49 10.13 2.90
N ALA A 171 26.29 10.31 1.59
CA ALA A 171 27.12 9.69 0.57
C ALA A 171 28.61 10.09 0.69
N ALA A 172 28.89 11.38 0.91
CA ALA A 172 30.25 11.87 1.12
C ALA A 172 30.90 11.30 2.40
N SER A 173 30.14 11.20 3.49
CA SER A 173 30.59 10.58 4.74
C SER A 173 30.94 9.10 4.52
N THR A 174 30.05 8.34 3.88
CA THR A 174 30.28 6.93 3.53
C THR A 174 31.53 6.76 2.66
N LEU A 175 31.70 7.60 1.63
CA LEU A 175 32.89 7.55 0.77
C LEU A 175 34.17 7.88 1.55
N SER A 176 34.14 8.89 2.42
CA SER A 176 35.29 9.25 3.26
C SER A 176 35.68 8.12 4.21
N SER A 177 34.71 7.47 4.86
CA SER A 177 34.97 6.31 5.72
C SER A 177 35.59 5.15 4.95
N ALA A 178 35.06 4.83 3.75
CA ALA A 178 35.62 3.78 2.90
C ALA A 178 37.05 4.10 2.46
N LYS A 179 37.33 5.34 2.08
CA LYS A 179 38.69 5.78 1.72
C LYS A 179 39.64 5.65 2.91
N SER A 180 39.23 6.12 4.09
CA SER A 180 40.06 6.04 5.30
C SER A 180 40.41 4.60 5.67
N TYR A 181 39.46 3.67 5.50
CA TYR A 181 39.69 2.25 5.72
C TYR A 181 40.71 1.69 4.72
N ALA A 182 40.54 1.98 3.43
CA ALA A 182 41.45 1.53 2.38
C ALA A 182 42.88 2.09 2.57
N ASP A 183 43.01 3.39 2.85
CA ASP A 183 44.29 4.04 3.12
C ASP A 183 45.01 3.40 4.34
N SER A 184 44.25 3.10 5.40
CA SER A 184 44.77 2.44 6.60
C SER A 184 45.29 1.03 6.29
N ALA A 185 44.51 0.24 5.55
CA ALA A 185 44.90 -1.11 5.14
C ALA A 185 46.19 -1.09 4.30
N VAL A 186 46.30 -0.16 3.34
CA VAL A 186 47.51 0.00 2.51
C VAL A 186 48.71 0.45 3.35
N SER A 187 48.52 1.36 4.31
CA SER A 187 49.58 1.82 5.20
C SER A 187 50.12 0.69 6.09
N THR A 188 49.23 -0.12 6.66
CA THR A 188 49.60 -1.31 7.45
C THR A 188 50.38 -2.30 6.59
N LEU A 189 49.90 -2.61 5.38
CA LEU A 189 50.58 -3.50 4.44
C LEU A 189 52.00 -2.99 4.09
N ASN A 190 52.14 -1.70 3.77
CA ASN A 190 53.43 -1.09 3.47
C ASN A 190 54.40 -1.17 4.65
N THR A 191 53.91 -0.96 5.87
CA THR A 191 54.74 -1.08 7.08
C THR A 191 55.22 -2.51 7.28
N SER A 192 54.34 -3.50 7.12
CA SER A 192 54.70 -4.92 7.20
C SER A 192 55.70 -5.33 6.12
N LEU A 193 55.52 -4.89 4.86
CA LEU A 193 56.44 -5.17 3.75
C LEU A 193 57.83 -4.57 4.00
N ARG A 194 57.90 -3.32 4.48
CA ARG A 194 59.17 -2.69 4.86
C ARG A 194 59.86 -3.46 5.98
N GLY A 195 59.14 -3.81 7.05
CA GLY A 195 59.70 -4.58 8.16
C GLY A 195 60.25 -5.94 7.71
N TYR A 196 59.55 -6.65 6.83
CA TYR A 196 60.04 -7.89 6.24
C TYR A 196 61.30 -7.68 5.41
N THR A 197 61.28 -6.68 4.51
CA THR A 197 62.41 -6.36 3.61
C THR A 197 63.66 -5.96 4.41
N ASP A 198 63.50 -5.10 5.43
CA ASP A 198 64.59 -4.67 6.30
C ASP A 198 65.17 -5.86 7.09
N SER A 199 64.32 -6.79 7.55
CA SER A 199 64.76 -8.01 8.23
C SER A 199 65.56 -8.93 7.31
N VAL A 200 65.08 -9.19 6.10
CA VAL A 200 65.80 -9.99 5.09
C VAL A 200 67.13 -9.35 4.73
N ALA A 201 67.17 -8.04 4.49
CA ALA A 201 68.39 -7.30 4.19
C ALA A 201 69.41 -7.39 5.35
N SER A 202 68.96 -7.19 6.58
CA SER A 202 69.81 -7.29 7.79
C SER A 202 70.38 -8.70 7.99
N ASN A 203 69.57 -9.73 7.82
CA ASN A 203 70.00 -11.13 7.91
C ASN A 203 71.01 -11.50 6.83
N THR A 204 70.79 -11.02 5.60
CA THR A 204 71.68 -11.24 4.46
C THR A 204 73.03 -10.56 4.70
N LEU A 205 73.03 -9.29 5.13
CA LEU A 205 74.24 -8.54 5.45
C LEU A 205 75.03 -9.20 6.59
N SER A 206 74.35 -9.62 7.66
CA SER A 206 74.97 -10.31 8.80
C SER A 206 75.62 -11.63 8.38
N SER A 207 74.92 -12.41 7.54
CA SER A 207 75.45 -13.67 7.00
C SER A 207 76.68 -13.43 6.12
N ALA A 208 76.66 -12.40 5.26
CA ALA A 208 77.79 -12.02 4.43
C ALA A 208 79.00 -11.56 5.25
N GLN A 209 78.79 -10.75 6.29
CA GLN A 209 79.84 -10.31 7.21
C GLN A 209 80.47 -11.49 7.97
N SER A 210 79.65 -12.44 8.45
CA SER A 210 80.13 -13.64 9.13
C SER A 210 80.98 -14.50 8.19
N PHE A 211 80.50 -14.73 6.96
CA PHE A 211 81.24 -15.47 5.94
C PHE A 211 82.58 -14.78 5.61
N ALA A 212 82.57 -13.48 5.33
CA ALA A 212 83.78 -12.71 5.03
C ALA A 212 84.79 -12.76 6.19
N SER A 213 84.32 -12.62 7.43
CA SER A 213 85.16 -12.70 8.64
C SER A 213 85.77 -14.10 8.82
N THR A 214 84.99 -15.15 8.52
CA THR A 214 85.45 -16.54 8.57
C THR A 214 86.56 -16.78 7.57
N GLN A 215 86.36 -16.35 6.32
CA GLN A 215 87.36 -16.48 5.25
C GLN A 215 88.63 -15.68 5.58
N ALA A 216 88.49 -14.47 6.12
CA ALA A 216 89.63 -13.65 6.54
C ALA A 216 90.43 -14.32 7.67
N ASN A 217 89.75 -14.89 8.68
CA ASN A 217 90.41 -15.60 9.76
C ASN A 217 91.10 -16.89 9.29
N MET A 218 90.47 -17.66 8.38
CA MET A 218 91.09 -18.84 7.77
C MET A 218 92.37 -18.48 7.00
N ALA A 219 92.32 -17.38 6.22
CA ALA A 219 93.48 -16.88 5.50
C ALA A 219 94.60 -16.44 6.46
N LEU A 220 94.26 -15.69 7.52
CA LEU A 220 95.23 -15.24 8.53
C LEU A 220 95.87 -16.40 9.31
N SER A 221 95.06 -17.35 9.79
CA SER A 221 95.56 -18.56 10.47
C SER A 221 96.51 -19.36 9.58
N SER A 222 96.15 -19.55 8.30
CA SER A 222 97.00 -20.25 7.34
C SER A 222 98.34 -19.52 7.17
N ALA A 223 98.32 -18.20 6.98
CA ALA A 223 99.53 -17.39 6.85
C ALA A 223 100.44 -17.48 8.10
N ASN A 224 99.86 -17.45 9.29
CA ASN A 224 100.60 -17.62 10.55
C ASN A 224 101.24 -19.00 10.66
N THR A 225 100.50 -20.08 10.36
CA THR A 225 101.04 -21.45 10.37
C THR A 225 102.22 -21.59 9.42
N TYR A 226 102.11 -21.07 8.19
CA TYR A 226 103.22 -21.12 7.23
C TYR A 226 104.43 -20.32 7.69
N THR A 227 104.23 -19.10 8.20
CA THR A 227 105.32 -18.25 8.72
C THR A 227 106.04 -18.95 9.87
N ASN A 228 105.28 -19.52 10.81
CA ASN A 228 105.84 -20.27 11.95
C ASN A 228 106.62 -21.51 11.50
N ASN A 229 106.11 -22.27 10.52
CA ASN A 229 106.81 -23.43 9.96
C ASN A 229 108.11 -23.04 9.24
N ALA A 230 108.09 -21.94 8.47
CA ALA A 230 109.29 -21.42 7.80
C ALA A 230 110.35 -20.98 8.81
N ILE A 231 109.95 -20.33 9.90
CA ILE A 231 110.84 -19.96 11.01
C ILE A 231 111.40 -21.21 11.70
N ALA A 232 110.56 -22.22 11.98
CA ALA A 232 110.98 -23.46 12.64
C ALA A 232 111.96 -24.31 11.79
N GLY A 233 111.90 -24.20 10.46
CA GLY A 233 112.79 -24.90 9.53
C GLY A 233 114.21 -24.30 9.41
N LEU A 234 114.47 -23.15 10.02
CA LEU A 234 115.81 -22.55 10.05
C LEU A 234 116.75 -23.35 10.97
N SER A 235 117.62 -24.15 10.38
CA SER A 235 118.73 -24.79 11.10
C SER A 235 119.82 -23.75 11.40
N ILE A 236 120.02 -23.39 12.66
CA ILE A 236 121.08 -22.45 13.07
C ILE A 236 122.42 -23.22 13.17
N PRO A 237 123.42 -22.97 12.31
CA PRO A 237 124.71 -23.64 12.40
C PRO A 237 125.50 -23.13 13.62
N SER A 238 126.24 -24.02 14.28
CA SER A 238 127.17 -23.68 15.35
C SER A 238 128.31 -22.81 14.80
N GLY A 239 128.12 -21.49 14.83
CA GLY A 239 129.01 -20.49 14.24
C GLY A 239 128.32 -19.16 13.90
N GLY A 240 126.98 -19.10 13.95
CA GLY A 240 126.20 -17.92 13.60
C GLY A 240 125.73 -17.95 12.14
N ILE A 241 124.71 -17.14 11.83
CA ILE A 241 124.11 -17.04 10.50
C ILE A 241 124.82 -15.92 9.73
N THR A 242 125.32 -16.19 8.53
CA THR A 242 125.91 -15.15 7.67
C THR A 242 124.81 -14.28 7.04
N GLN A 243 125.09 -13.01 6.73
CA GLN A 243 124.12 -12.10 6.09
C GLN A 243 123.53 -12.70 4.81
N ALA A 244 124.33 -13.39 4.00
CA ALA A 244 123.86 -14.06 2.78
C ALA A 244 122.88 -15.22 3.05
N GLN A 245 123.07 -15.96 4.15
CA GLN A 245 122.13 -17.02 4.56
C GLN A 245 120.83 -16.42 5.09
N LEU A 246 120.89 -15.29 5.79
CA LEU A 246 119.72 -14.55 6.25
C LEU A 246 118.93 -14.00 5.05
N ASP A 247 119.61 -13.36 4.09
CA ASP A 247 118.99 -12.78 2.91
C ASP A 247 118.36 -13.85 1.99
N ALA A 248 119.00 -15.02 1.87
CA ALA A 248 118.46 -16.16 1.12
C ALA A 248 117.23 -16.77 1.80
N ALA A 249 117.25 -16.93 3.13
CA ALA A 249 116.09 -17.42 3.88
C ALA A 249 114.92 -16.44 3.84
N VAL A 250 115.19 -15.13 4.00
CA VAL A 250 114.18 -14.08 3.90
C VAL A 250 113.61 -14.00 2.48
N SER A 251 114.45 -14.05 1.44
CA SER A 251 113.97 -14.06 0.05
C SER A 251 113.14 -15.30 -0.28
N SER A 252 113.54 -16.48 0.21
CA SER A 252 112.80 -17.73 0.00
C SER A 252 111.46 -17.73 0.74
N ALA A 253 111.43 -17.17 1.95
CA ALA A 253 110.19 -16.96 2.71
C ALA A 253 109.26 -15.95 2.04
N ILE A 254 109.80 -14.82 1.55
CA ILE A 254 109.04 -13.81 0.81
C ILE A 254 108.48 -14.42 -0.48
N SER A 255 109.31 -15.11 -1.26
CA SER A 255 108.89 -15.69 -2.55
C SER A 255 107.86 -16.80 -2.37
N THR A 256 108.01 -17.64 -1.34
CA THR A 256 107.03 -18.69 -1.00
C THR A 256 105.72 -18.08 -0.50
N SER A 257 105.79 -17.04 0.34
CA SER A 257 104.61 -16.30 0.82
C SER A 257 103.89 -15.60 -0.33
N GLN A 258 104.62 -14.94 -1.23
CA GLN A 258 104.07 -14.33 -2.45
C GLN A 258 103.42 -15.38 -3.36
N ASN A 259 104.05 -16.53 -3.60
CA ASN A 259 103.47 -17.59 -4.41
C ASN A 259 102.17 -18.14 -3.80
N TYR A 260 102.12 -18.28 -2.46
CA TYR A 260 100.92 -18.77 -1.79
C TYR A 260 99.81 -17.72 -1.72
N THR A 261 100.13 -16.45 -1.43
CA THR A 261 99.17 -15.33 -1.56
C THR A 261 98.64 -15.25 -2.98
N ASN A 262 99.50 -15.35 -3.99
CA ASN A 262 99.10 -15.37 -5.39
C ASN A 262 98.27 -16.61 -5.75
N THR A 263 98.56 -17.78 -5.19
CA THR A 263 97.80 -19.02 -5.42
C THR A 263 96.46 -19.01 -4.70
N ALA A 264 96.38 -18.49 -3.47
CA ALA A 264 95.14 -18.31 -2.74
C ALA A 264 94.25 -17.26 -3.44
N ILE A 265 94.82 -16.13 -3.88
CA ILE A 265 94.14 -15.12 -4.70
C ILE A 265 93.72 -15.71 -6.07
N SER A 266 94.54 -16.57 -6.68
CA SER A 266 94.21 -17.23 -7.95
C SER A 266 93.13 -18.30 -7.80
N GLY A 267 93.12 -19.05 -6.68
CA GLY A 267 92.04 -19.95 -6.30
C GLY A 267 90.75 -19.24 -5.86
N LEU A 268 90.84 -17.94 -5.60
CA LEU A 268 89.72 -17.02 -5.43
C LEU A 268 89.24 -16.41 -6.77
N ALA A 269 89.90 -16.70 -7.90
CA ALA A 269 89.72 -16.04 -9.21
C ALA A 269 89.99 -14.51 -9.17
N PRO A 270 90.28 -13.85 -10.32
CA PRO A 270 90.33 -12.39 -10.35
C PRO A 270 88.92 -11.82 -10.18
N GLY A 271 88.49 -11.64 -8.92
CA GLY A 271 87.23 -11.00 -8.56
C GLY A 271 86.42 -11.69 -7.44
N GLY A 272 86.98 -11.88 -6.23
CA GLY A 272 86.21 -12.30 -5.04
C GLY A 272 85.55 -13.68 -5.15
N ALA A 273 84.80 -14.16 -4.14
CA ALA A 273 84.00 -15.40 -4.28
C ALA A 273 83.32 -15.42 -5.65
N PRO A 274 83.39 -16.53 -6.44
CA PRO A 274 83.16 -16.47 -7.88
C PRO A 274 81.89 -15.68 -8.13
N GLN A 275 81.96 -14.61 -8.92
CA GLN A 275 80.84 -13.70 -9.20
C GLN A 275 79.51 -14.47 -9.39
N SER A 276 79.58 -15.66 -10.01
CA SER A 276 78.47 -16.60 -10.17
C SER A 276 77.81 -17.08 -8.87
N TYR A 277 78.54 -17.28 -7.77
CA TYR A 277 78.01 -17.68 -6.46
C TYR A 277 77.28 -16.52 -5.77
N VAL A 278 77.85 -15.31 -5.83
CA VAL A 278 77.21 -14.10 -5.27
C VAL A 278 75.96 -13.75 -6.09
N ASP A 279 76.08 -13.68 -7.42
CA ASP A 279 74.96 -13.44 -8.33
C ASP A 279 73.86 -14.51 -8.17
N ALA A 280 74.23 -15.79 -7.97
CA ALA A 280 73.26 -16.85 -7.70
C ALA A 280 72.54 -16.68 -6.35
N LYS A 281 73.23 -16.20 -5.31
CA LYS A 281 72.63 -15.91 -4.00
C LYS A 281 71.73 -14.68 -4.04
N ASP A 282 72.14 -13.63 -4.76
CA ASP A 282 71.32 -12.44 -4.96
C ASP A 282 70.07 -12.77 -5.78
N ALA A 283 70.22 -13.55 -6.86
CA ALA A 283 69.09 -14.05 -7.65
C ALA A 283 68.14 -14.94 -6.82
N SER A 284 68.69 -15.84 -5.99
CA SER A 284 67.87 -16.68 -5.10
C SER A 284 67.14 -15.87 -4.03
N THR A 285 67.76 -14.80 -3.52
CA THR A 285 67.16 -13.92 -2.51
C THR A 285 66.07 -13.06 -3.15
N LEU A 286 66.33 -12.49 -4.33
CA LEU A 286 65.36 -11.73 -5.10
C LEU A 286 64.15 -12.59 -5.50
N SER A 287 64.38 -13.81 -5.96
CA SER A 287 63.31 -14.78 -6.25
C SER A 287 62.45 -15.05 -5.01
N SER A 288 63.08 -15.36 -3.87
CA SER A 288 62.33 -15.62 -2.63
C SER A 288 61.52 -14.40 -2.16
N ALA A 289 62.06 -13.18 -2.32
CA ALA A 289 61.36 -11.95 -1.97
C ALA A 289 60.17 -11.67 -2.89
N ASN A 290 60.32 -11.92 -4.20
CA ASN A 290 59.23 -11.81 -5.18
C ASN A 290 58.14 -12.85 -4.88
N ASP A 291 58.51 -14.11 -4.65
CA ASP A 291 57.57 -15.18 -4.32
C ASP A 291 56.78 -14.85 -3.05
N TYR A 292 57.44 -14.36 -2.00
CA TYR A 292 56.77 -13.93 -0.77
C TYR A 292 55.82 -12.74 -1.00
N THR A 293 56.25 -11.76 -1.80
CA THR A 293 55.43 -10.57 -2.13
C THR A 293 54.20 -10.95 -2.94
N ASP A 294 54.37 -11.80 -3.95
CA ASP A 294 53.30 -12.30 -4.78
C ASP A 294 52.32 -13.16 -3.97
N GLN A 295 52.83 -14.01 -3.08
CA GLN A 295 52.00 -14.77 -2.14
C GLN A 295 51.18 -13.84 -1.23
N LYS A 296 51.79 -12.83 -0.62
CA LYS A 296 51.08 -11.90 0.28
C LYS A 296 50.08 -11.02 -0.45
N LYS A 297 50.39 -10.62 -1.68
CA LYS A 297 49.45 -9.89 -2.54
C LYS A 297 48.25 -10.78 -2.91
N ALA A 298 48.50 -12.04 -3.24
CA ALA A 298 47.44 -13.01 -3.52
C ALA A 298 46.56 -13.26 -2.27
N GLU A 299 47.17 -13.43 -1.09
CA GLU A 299 46.46 -13.58 0.19
C GLU A 299 45.60 -12.35 0.49
N ALA A 300 46.16 -11.13 0.41
CA ALA A 300 45.44 -9.89 0.68
C ALA A 300 44.25 -9.67 -0.29
N VAL A 301 44.44 -9.97 -1.58
CA VAL A 301 43.37 -9.93 -2.57
C VAL A 301 42.30 -10.98 -2.24
N SER A 302 42.69 -12.20 -1.89
CA SER A 302 41.77 -13.28 -1.53
C SER A 302 40.97 -12.96 -0.27
N GLU A 303 41.60 -12.43 0.78
CA GLU A 303 40.96 -12.01 2.02
C GLU A 303 40.00 -10.84 1.78
N SER A 304 40.41 -9.83 1.01
CA SER A 304 39.55 -8.69 0.66
C SER A 304 38.32 -9.13 -0.14
N LYS A 305 38.51 -10.05 -1.10
CA LYS A 305 37.43 -10.62 -1.90
C LYS A 305 36.47 -11.43 -1.02
N THR A 306 37.02 -12.27 -0.14
CA THR A 306 36.23 -13.06 0.83
C THR A 306 35.43 -12.16 1.78
N TYR A 307 36.04 -11.10 2.32
CA TYR A 307 35.35 -10.13 3.19
C TYR A 307 34.23 -9.41 2.45
N THR A 308 34.50 -8.94 1.23
CA THR A 308 33.52 -8.25 0.38
C THR A 308 32.37 -9.17 0.00
N ASP A 309 32.65 -10.41 -0.44
CA ASP A 309 31.66 -11.40 -0.80
C ASP A 309 30.81 -11.81 0.42
N THR A 310 31.43 -11.94 1.60
CA THR A 310 30.73 -12.20 2.87
C THR A 310 29.81 -11.04 3.24
N LYS A 311 30.27 -9.79 3.13
CA LYS A 311 29.44 -8.61 3.44
C LYS A 311 28.31 -8.44 2.43
N ALA A 312 28.58 -8.63 1.14
CA ALA A 312 27.56 -8.63 0.10
C ALA A 312 26.49 -9.70 0.36
N THR A 313 26.90 -10.92 0.74
CA THR A 313 25.98 -12.01 1.09
C THR A 313 25.15 -11.68 2.34
N GLN A 314 25.77 -11.12 3.38
CA GLN A 314 25.06 -10.68 4.59
C GLN A 314 24.03 -9.59 4.28
N THR A 315 24.41 -8.58 3.51
CA THR A 315 23.52 -7.50 3.08
C THR A 315 22.37 -8.01 2.23
N LEU A 316 22.65 -8.90 1.27
CA LEU A 316 21.62 -9.52 0.43
C LEU A 316 20.66 -10.36 1.28
N LYS A 317 21.17 -11.14 2.23
CA LYS A 317 20.33 -11.91 3.15
C LYS A 317 19.43 -10.99 3.98
N SER A 318 19.97 -9.92 4.58
CA SER A 318 19.16 -8.97 5.35
C SER A 318 18.09 -8.28 4.51
N ALA A 319 18.40 -7.94 3.25
CA ALA A 319 17.43 -7.36 2.32
C ALA A 319 16.31 -8.35 1.95
N ASN A 320 16.64 -9.62 1.74
CA ASN A 320 15.67 -10.68 1.50
C ASN A 320 14.82 -10.94 2.74
N ASP A 321 15.42 -11.10 3.92
CA ASP A 321 14.70 -11.30 5.19
C ASP A 321 13.71 -10.14 5.44
N TYR A 322 14.11 -8.90 5.18
CA TYR A 322 13.24 -7.73 5.29
C TYR A 322 12.09 -7.76 4.26
N SER A 323 12.39 -8.08 3.00
CA SER A 323 11.38 -8.18 1.95
C SER A 323 10.36 -9.28 2.23
N ASP A 324 10.82 -10.45 2.71
CA ASP A 324 9.98 -11.57 3.11
C ASP A 324 9.11 -11.20 4.33
N GLN A 325 9.66 -10.48 5.31
CA GLN A 325 8.90 -9.98 6.46
C GLN A 325 7.81 -9.00 6.04
N VAL A 326 8.13 -8.05 5.15
CA VAL A 326 7.15 -7.10 4.61
C VAL A 326 6.08 -7.82 3.81
N GLY A 327 6.45 -8.79 2.96
CA GLY A 327 5.53 -9.62 2.20
C GLY A 327 4.59 -10.42 3.10
N SER A 328 5.13 -11.06 4.14
CA SER A 328 4.36 -11.81 5.15
C SER A 328 3.39 -10.89 5.92
N ASN A 329 3.87 -9.75 6.42
CA ASN A 329 3.03 -8.76 7.11
C ASN A 329 1.89 -8.26 6.21
N THR A 330 2.19 -7.98 4.94
CA THR A 330 1.20 -7.53 3.95
C THR A 330 0.15 -8.62 3.71
N LEU A 331 0.57 -9.87 3.54
CA LEU A 331 -0.34 -11.01 3.36
C LEU A 331 -1.22 -11.23 4.60
N ILE A 332 -0.66 -11.14 5.80
CA ILE A 332 -1.42 -11.22 7.06
C ILE A 332 -2.45 -10.09 7.12
N ALA A 333 -2.05 -8.85 6.84
CA ALA A 333 -2.95 -7.70 6.84
C ALA A 333 -4.06 -7.85 5.80
N ALA A 334 -3.74 -8.32 4.58
CA ALA A 334 -4.72 -8.57 3.52
C ALA A 334 -5.71 -9.68 3.91
N ASN A 335 -5.23 -10.76 4.53
CA ASN A 335 -6.09 -11.83 5.04
C ASN A 335 -6.98 -11.36 6.20
N GLN A 336 -6.46 -10.54 7.11
CA GLN A 336 -7.26 -9.94 8.18
C GLN A 336 -8.32 -8.98 7.64
N PHE A 337 -7.94 -8.13 6.68
CA PHE A 337 -8.89 -7.25 5.98
C PHE A 337 -9.97 -8.07 5.28
N THR A 338 -9.58 -9.07 4.49
CA THR A 338 -10.53 -9.96 3.79
C THR A 338 -11.41 -10.70 4.78
N THR A 339 -10.86 -11.21 5.88
CA THR A 339 -11.65 -11.86 6.94
C THR A 339 -12.60 -10.87 7.61
N SER A 340 -12.19 -9.63 7.82
CA SER A 340 -13.02 -8.56 8.39
C SER A 340 -14.13 -8.16 7.43
N GLU A 341 -13.84 -7.94 6.15
CA GLU A 341 -14.83 -7.65 5.11
C GLU A 341 -15.78 -8.83 4.93
N ILE A 342 -15.27 -10.07 4.86
CA ILE A 342 -16.10 -11.28 4.87
C ILE A 342 -16.92 -11.35 6.16
N SER A 343 -16.42 -10.92 7.32
CA SER A 343 -17.20 -10.88 8.56
C SER A 343 -18.25 -9.75 8.57
N LYS A 344 -18.01 -8.65 7.86
CA LYS A 344 -19.00 -7.60 7.63
C LYS A 344 -20.07 -8.06 6.63
N LEU A 345 -19.69 -8.81 5.61
CA LEU A 345 -20.61 -9.48 4.67
C LEU A 345 -21.33 -10.66 5.33
N ASN A 346 -20.64 -11.39 6.20
CA ASN A 346 -21.18 -12.45 7.05
C ASN A 346 -21.82 -11.80 8.26
N LEU A 347 -22.94 -11.12 7.98
CA LEU A 347 -24.06 -10.89 8.87
C LEU A 347 -24.19 -12.02 9.90
N ASN A 348 -23.51 -11.90 11.05
CA ASN A 348 -23.54 -12.80 12.23
C ASN A 348 -24.95 -13.35 12.51
N GLY A 349 -25.38 -14.39 11.80
CA GLY A 349 -26.78 -14.84 11.79
C GLY A 349 -27.82 -13.81 11.33
N ALA A 350 -27.48 -12.54 11.04
CA ALA A 350 -28.47 -11.51 10.71
C ALA A 350 -29.10 -11.73 9.33
N SER A 351 -28.40 -12.37 8.38
CA SER A 351 -29.00 -12.79 7.09
C SER A 351 -29.98 -13.94 7.30
N GLU A 352 -29.59 -14.98 8.05
CA GLU A 352 -30.46 -16.11 8.34
C GLU A 352 -31.66 -15.69 9.18
N GLN A 353 -31.46 -14.84 10.19
CA GLN A 353 -32.54 -14.35 11.04
C GLN A 353 -33.47 -13.40 10.28
N TYR A 354 -32.94 -12.53 9.42
CA TYR A 354 -33.75 -11.69 8.54
C TYR A 354 -34.56 -12.52 7.55
N VAL A 355 -33.93 -13.50 6.88
CA VAL A 355 -34.60 -14.42 5.95
C VAL A 355 -35.63 -15.28 6.67
N ASN A 356 -35.29 -15.85 7.83
CA ASN A 356 -36.21 -16.65 8.63
C ASN A 356 -37.38 -15.81 9.15
N ASN A 357 -37.15 -14.57 9.57
CA ASN A 357 -38.22 -13.66 9.99
C ASN A 357 -39.09 -13.24 8.81
N ALA A 358 -38.51 -12.94 7.64
CA ALA A 358 -39.25 -12.59 6.43
C ALA A 358 -40.10 -13.77 5.92
N VAL A 359 -39.53 -14.99 5.93
CA VAL A 359 -40.24 -16.22 5.58
C VAL A 359 -41.34 -16.51 6.60
N ALA A 360 -41.06 -16.40 7.91
CA ALA A 360 -42.06 -16.62 8.95
C ALA A 360 -43.21 -15.60 8.88
N GLN A 361 -42.92 -14.32 8.63
CA GLN A 361 -43.94 -13.29 8.43
C GLN A 361 -44.75 -13.54 7.16
N GLY A 362 -44.10 -13.92 6.06
CA GLY A 362 -44.76 -14.27 4.81
C GLY A 362 -45.69 -15.47 4.96
N VAL A 363 -45.24 -16.52 5.64
CA VAL A 363 -46.07 -17.70 5.95
C VAL A 363 -47.23 -17.35 6.88
N ALA A 364 -47.00 -16.54 7.92
CA ALA A 364 -48.07 -16.10 8.82
C ALA A 364 -49.13 -15.25 8.10
N GLN A 365 -48.71 -14.35 7.21
CA GLN A 365 -49.61 -13.53 6.41
C GLN A 365 -50.41 -14.40 5.42
N ALA A 366 -49.76 -15.36 4.75
CA ALA A 366 -50.41 -16.27 3.83
C ALA A 366 -51.44 -17.17 4.54
N ASN A 367 -51.09 -17.70 5.71
CA ASN A 367 -52.00 -18.49 6.54
C ASN A 367 -53.19 -17.64 7.00
N GLY A 368 -52.96 -16.43 7.52
CA GLY A 368 -54.04 -15.52 7.93
C GLY A 368 -55.00 -15.16 6.81
N TYR A 369 -54.49 -14.90 5.60
CA TYR A 369 -55.33 -14.66 4.42
C TYR A 369 -56.14 -15.91 4.04
N THR A 370 -55.50 -17.08 4.04
CA THR A 370 -56.13 -18.36 3.68
C THR A 370 -57.24 -18.72 4.66
N ASP A 371 -56.99 -18.61 5.96
CA ASP A 371 -57.96 -18.87 7.02
C ASP A 371 -59.18 -17.94 6.91
N GLN A 372 -58.95 -16.64 6.68
CA GLN A 372 -60.02 -15.67 6.46
C GLN A 372 -60.92 -16.05 5.27
N LYS A 373 -60.31 -16.45 4.14
CA LYS A 373 -61.06 -16.89 2.96
C LYS A 373 -61.81 -18.19 3.22
N PHE A 374 -61.22 -19.12 3.94
CA PHE A 374 -61.85 -20.39 4.29
C PHE A 374 -63.04 -20.20 5.24
N ASP A 375 -62.92 -19.31 6.24
CA ASP A 375 -64.02 -19.01 7.14
C ASP A 375 -65.15 -18.23 6.46
N GLN A 376 -64.82 -17.33 5.52
CA GLN A 376 -65.80 -16.71 4.65
C GLN A 376 -66.56 -17.75 3.80
N ALA A 377 -65.84 -18.73 3.23
CA ALA A 377 -66.44 -19.82 2.47
C ALA A 377 -67.35 -20.70 3.34
N LYS A 378 -66.93 -21.06 4.57
CA LYS A 378 -67.79 -21.77 5.54
C LYS A 378 -69.06 -21.00 5.84
N LYS A 379 -68.94 -19.68 6.10
CA LYS A 379 -70.09 -18.81 6.38
C LYS A 379 -71.09 -18.83 5.23
N TYR A 380 -70.62 -18.75 3.99
CA TYR A 380 -71.49 -18.88 2.82
C TYR A 380 -72.11 -20.26 2.72
N SER A 381 -71.33 -21.33 2.86
CA SER A 381 -71.88 -22.70 2.81
C SER A 381 -72.98 -22.94 3.86
N TYR A 382 -72.77 -22.51 5.11
CA TYR A 382 -73.78 -22.65 6.17
C TYR A 382 -75.01 -21.76 5.94
N SER A 383 -74.82 -20.55 5.40
CA SER A 383 -75.94 -19.67 5.05
C SER A 383 -76.76 -20.26 3.91
N ALA A 384 -76.13 -20.87 2.90
CA ALA A 384 -76.82 -21.58 1.83
C ALA A 384 -77.58 -22.82 2.34
N ALA A 385 -76.97 -23.59 3.25
CA ALA A 385 -77.65 -24.71 3.91
C ALA A 385 -78.86 -24.23 4.74
N ALA A 386 -78.73 -23.11 5.46
CA ALA A 386 -79.83 -22.51 6.19
C ALA A 386 -80.95 -22.05 5.26
N ILE A 387 -80.64 -21.36 4.16
CA ILE A 387 -81.59 -20.98 3.10
C ILE A 387 -82.33 -22.22 2.58
N GLY A 388 -81.62 -23.30 2.30
CA GLY A 388 -82.19 -24.58 1.87
C GLY A 388 -83.19 -25.14 2.88
N MET A 389 -82.81 -25.20 4.16
CA MET A 389 -83.68 -25.70 5.22
C MET A 389 -84.90 -24.82 5.50
N ALA A 390 -84.73 -23.49 5.49
CA ALA A 390 -85.83 -22.54 5.64
C ALA A 390 -86.83 -22.65 4.48
N SER A 391 -86.32 -22.90 3.26
CA SER A 391 -87.16 -23.09 2.07
C SER A 391 -87.87 -24.45 2.05
N SER A 392 -87.24 -25.50 2.59
CA SER A 392 -87.86 -26.82 2.69
C SER A 392 -88.93 -26.93 3.77
N SER A 393 -88.84 -26.12 4.83
CA SER A 393 -89.86 -26.09 5.89
C SER A 393 -91.15 -25.35 5.50
N LEU A 394 -91.19 -24.72 4.33
CA LEU A 394 -92.40 -24.13 3.75
C LEU A 394 -93.37 -25.25 3.32
N VAL A 395 -94.42 -25.45 4.11
CA VAL A 395 -95.50 -26.42 3.85
C VAL A 395 -96.69 -25.71 3.20
N PHE A 396 -97.21 -26.30 2.13
CA PHE A 396 -98.33 -25.79 1.37
C PHE A 396 -99.48 -26.80 1.39
N ASN A 397 -100.69 -26.36 1.75
CA ASN A 397 -101.87 -27.21 1.78
C ASN A 397 -102.44 -27.36 0.35
N PRO A 398 -102.59 -28.59 -0.18
CA PRO A 398 -103.05 -28.80 -1.55
C PRO A 398 -104.54 -28.45 -1.77
N ASN A 399 -105.31 -28.13 -0.73
CA ASN A 399 -106.73 -27.77 -0.86
C ASN A 399 -106.99 -26.25 -0.93
N LEU A 400 -105.98 -25.41 -0.74
CA LEU A 400 -106.12 -23.95 -0.79
C LEU A 400 -105.74 -23.41 -2.17
N ALA A 401 -106.61 -22.63 -2.81
CA ALA A 401 -106.39 -22.11 -4.17
C ALA A 401 -105.14 -21.21 -4.29
N ARG A 402 -104.87 -20.40 -3.24
CA ARG A 402 -103.70 -19.53 -3.12
C ARG A 402 -103.26 -19.48 -1.67
N GLN A 403 -101.96 -19.52 -1.43
CA GLN A 403 -101.41 -19.49 -0.08
C GLN A 403 -100.01 -18.90 -0.04
N VAL A 404 -99.63 -18.42 1.15
CA VAL A 404 -98.30 -17.91 1.47
C VAL A 404 -97.78 -18.69 2.67
N ALA A 405 -96.51 -19.08 2.63
CA ALA A 405 -95.81 -19.71 3.75
C ALA A 405 -94.54 -18.92 4.05
N ILE A 406 -94.18 -18.86 5.33
CA ILE A 406 -92.93 -18.26 5.82
C ILE A 406 -92.23 -19.27 6.71
N GLY A 407 -90.92 -19.40 6.55
CA GLY A 407 -90.08 -20.33 7.27
C GLY A 407 -88.79 -19.65 7.70
N ALA A 408 -88.25 -20.07 8.84
CA ALA A 408 -86.95 -19.63 9.32
C ALA A 408 -86.11 -20.86 9.69
N SER A 409 -84.79 -20.73 9.62
CA SER A 409 -83.87 -21.80 10.01
C SER A 409 -82.56 -21.23 10.57
N THR A 410 -81.84 -22.07 11.29
CA THR A 410 -80.49 -21.78 11.79
C THR A 410 -79.56 -22.96 11.53
N VAL A 411 -78.37 -22.70 10.98
CA VAL A 411 -77.33 -23.71 10.72
C VAL A 411 -75.99 -23.19 11.21
N ASN A 412 -75.44 -23.85 12.23
CA ASN A 412 -74.12 -23.55 12.79
C ASN A 412 -73.88 -22.04 13.01
N GLY A 413 -74.87 -21.35 13.57
CA GLY A 413 -74.86 -19.90 13.85
C GLY A 413 -75.30 -18.98 12.70
N GLN A 414 -75.50 -19.47 11.48
CA GLN A 414 -76.10 -18.70 10.38
C GLN A 414 -77.63 -18.84 10.40
N GLN A 415 -78.35 -17.74 10.21
CA GLN A 415 -79.81 -17.70 10.24
C GLN A 415 -80.35 -17.35 8.85
N ALA A 416 -81.43 -18.00 8.45
CA ALA A 416 -82.10 -17.76 7.17
C ALA A 416 -83.60 -17.60 7.34
N VAL A 417 -84.19 -16.80 6.46
CA VAL A 417 -85.64 -16.67 6.29
C VAL A 417 -86.02 -17.00 4.85
N ALA A 418 -87.13 -17.71 4.69
CA ALA A 418 -87.74 -18.02 3.42
C ALA A 418 -89.21 -17.60 3.42
N ILE A 419 -89.67 -17.13 2.28
CA ILE A 419 -91.08 -16.88 1.98
C ILE A 419 -91.42 -17.59 0.68
N GLY A 420 -92.61 -18.16 0.60
CA GLY A 420 -93.08 -18.74 -0.64
C GLY A 420 -94.57 -18.56 -0.83
N VAL A 421 -94.97 -18.54 -2.09
CA VAL A 421 -96.36 -18.48 -2.52
C VAL A 421 -96.66 -19.71 -3.36
N ALA A 422 -97.84 -20.30 -3.17
CA ALA A 422 -98.30 -21.43 -3.97
C ALA A 422 -99.70 -21.19 -4.51
N VAL A 423 -99.93 -21.66 -5.74
CA VAL A 423 -101.21 -21.57 -6.46
C VAL A 423 -101.55 -22.94 -7.02
N ASN A 424 -102.77 -23.40 -6.76
CA ASN A 424 -103.28 -24.63 -7.37
C ASN A 424 -103.81 -24.36 -8.78
N LEU A 425 -103.43 -25.22 -9.72
CA LEU A 425 -103.85 -25.16 -11.13
C LEU A 425 -104.94 -26.19 -11.47
N GLY A 426 -105.51 -26.84 -10.44
CA GLY A 426 -106.56 -27.85 -10.56
C GLY A 426 -106.71 -28.66 -9.26
N ARG A 427 -107.52 -29.72 -9.27
CA ARG A 427 -107.71 -30.60 -8.09
C ARG A 427 -106.48 -31.46 -7.75
N MET A 428 -105.51 -31.57 -8.66
CA MET A 428 -104.36 -32.47 -8.53
C MET A 428 -103.00 -31.81 -8.82
N SER A 429 -102.93 -30.51 -9.13
CA SER A 429 -101.68 -29.84 -9.53
C SER A 429 -101.46 -28.51 -8.81
N GLN A 430 -100.22 -28.25 -8.38
CA GLN A 430 -99.81 -27.03 -7.69
C GLN A 430 -98.47 -26.50 -8.23
N VAL A 431 -98.38 -25.19 -8.40
CA VAL A 431 -97.10 -24.46 -8.60
C VAL A 431 -96.77 -23.69 -7.33
N ASN A 432 -95.51 -23.73 -6.91
CA ASN A 432 -95.00 -22.89 -5.82
C ASN A 432 -93.75 -22.13 -6.25
N VAL A 433 -93.61 -20.90 -5.77
CA VAL A 433 -92.42 -20.06 -5.90
C VAL A 433 -91.93 -19.74 -4.50
N LYS A 434 -90.63 -19.91 -4.26
CA LYS A 434 -89.98 -19.66 -2.97
C LYS A 434 -88.84 -18.67 -3.18
N GLY A 435 -88.66 -17.76 -2.23
CA GLY A 435 -87.52 -16.85 -2.14
C GLY A 435 -86.97 -16.89 -0.72
N ALA A 436 -85.66 -16.90 -0.57
CA ALA A 436 -85.01 -17.02 0.73
C ALA A 436 -83.70 -16.23 0.79
N TYR A 437 -83.32 -15.83 1.99
CA TYR A 437 -82.18 -14.95 2.24
C TYR A 437 -81.47 -15.28 3.56
N ALA A 438 -80.13 -15.22 3.55
CA ALA A 438 -79.25 -15.36 4.71
C ALA A 438 -77.90 -14.69 4.46
N SER A 439 -77.43 -13.91 5.43
CA SER A 439 -76.06 -13.38 5.50
C SER A 439 -75.50 -12.79 4.19
N GLY A 440 -76.28 -11.95 3.50
CA GLY A 440 -75.85 -11.29 2.27
C GLY A 440 -76.09 -12.10 0.99
N MET A 441 -76.66 -13.30 1.10
CA MET A 441 -76.98 -14.16 -0.04
C MET A 441 -78.47 -14.44 -0.08
N GLY A 442 -79.03 -14.49 -1.29
CA GLY A 442 -80.42 -14.86 -1.53
C GLY A 442 -80.53 -15.87 -2.65
N GLY A 443 -81.64 -16.60 -2.67
CA GLY A 443 -81.97 -17.54 -3.73
C GLY A 443 -83.48 -17.59 -3.93
N ALA A 444 -83.88 -18.02 -5.12
CA ALA A 444 -85.28 -18.29 -5.44
C ALA A 444 -85.40 -19.63 -6.15
N SER A 445 -86.54 -20.28 -6.00
CA SER A 445 -86.86 -21.53 -6.69
C SER A 445 -88.33 -21.57 -7.08
N VAL A 446 -88.63 -22.34 -8.12
CA VAL A 446 -90.00 -22.65 -8.53
C VAL A 446 -90.16 -24.17 -8.59
N GLY A 447 -91.29 -24.67 -8.11
CA GLY A 447 -91.62 -26.08 -8.12
C GLY A 447 -93.01 -26.32 -8.67
N TYR A 448 -93.20 -27.45 -9.35
CA TYR A 448 -94.50 -27.96 -9.77
C TYR A 448 -94.70 -29.34 -9.15
N THR A 449 -95.87 -29.57 -8.57
CA THR A 449 -96.26 -30.85 -7.97
C THR A 449 -97.56 -31.30 -8.59
N MET A 450 -97.66 -32.58 -8.95
CA MET A 450 -98.87 -33.22 -9.45
C MET A 450 -99.10 -34.53 -8.71
N GLY A 451 -100.27 -34.70 -8.08
CA GLY A 451 -100.73 -35.97 -7.53
C GLY A 451 -101.42 -36.79 -8.62
N PHE A 452 -101.32 -38.11 -8.54
CA PHE A 452 -102.00 -39.06 -9.42
C PHE A 452 -102.66 -40.17 -8.60
#